data_AF-A0A511YQA7-F1
#
_entry.id   AF-A0A511YQA7-F1
#
_cell.length_a   1.000
_cell.length_b   1.000
_cell.length_c   1.000
_cell.angle_alpha   90.00
_cell.angle_beta   90.00
_cell.angle_gamma   90.00
#
_symmetry.space_group_name_H-M   'P 1'
#
loop_
_entity.id
_entity.type
_entity.pdbx_description
1 polymer ?
#
loop_
_entity_poly.entity_id
_entity_poly.type
_entity_poly.pdbx_seq_one_letter_code
_entity_poly.pdbx_strand_id
1 'polypeptide(L)'
;MKTFFTALLLLTVQFLFAQEEVYADGIFNFEENKPQKIFTAGARIRQSPEVNAQVLDSLPANQEVFILKKEERVLKLGERTANWYRVSYQKGDRASEGYVWGGNLCTGYRNKNGYDFLLGLAKTITKKDPQFPTETIQQNMAAVKMMEGPAVIDEVSFETGSGESLSYGTFTVESNHKLKNVEFTLKAAVSGEACGIPGYDQYILVTGKKLIALPQLMSVGDADVYYHHEEFIFPNDKGGVTNAFIYKMEEMEKDEKDREKRKKASKTYLWDGTAYRLKQTR
;
A
#
# COMPACT_ATOMS: atom_id res chain seq x y z
N MET A 1 -3.75 -22.37 -58.49
CA MET A 1 -4.22 -22.95 -57.21
C MET A 1 -3.16 -23.02 -56.11
N LYS A 2 -1.85 -23.21 -56.41
CA LYS A 2 -0.81 -23.30 -55.37
C LYS A 2 -0.41 -21.95 -54.73
N THR A 3 -0.60 -20.83 -55.41
CA THR A 3 -0.23 -19.48 -54.91
C THR A 3 -1.28 -18.84 -54.01
N PHE A 4 -2.55 -19.25 -54.11
CA PHE A 4 -3.63 -18.73 -53.27
C PHE A 4 -3.59 -19.31 -51.84
N PHE A 5 -3.11 -20.54 -51.68
CA PHE A 5 -2.95 -21.16 -50.37
C PHE A 5 -1.77 -20.58 -49.57
N THR A 6 -0.72 -20.08 -50.24
CA THR A 6 0.43 -19.46 -49.56
C THR A 6 0.07 -18.10 -48.97
N ALA A 7 -0.80 -17.32 -49.63
CA ALA A 7 -1.28 -16.04 -49.11
C ALA A 7 -2.22 -16.22 -47.90
N LEU A 8 -3.02 -17.29 -47.88
CA LEU A 8 -3.91 -17.60 -46.76
C LEU A 8 -3.15 -18.08 -45.51
N LEU A 9 -2.02 -18.76 -45.68
CA LEU A 9 -1.17 -19.23 -44.58
C LEU A 9 -0.35 -18.10 -43.92
N LEU A 10 -0.10 -16.99 -44.63
CA LEU A 10 0.58 -15.81 -44.08
C LEU A 10 -0.37 -14.91 -43.25
N LEU A 11 -1.68 -14.99 -43.47
CA LEU A 11 -2.68 -14.23 -42.72
C LEU A 11 -3.05 -14.86 -41.37
N THR A 12 -2.84 -16.16 -41.18
CA THR A 12 -3.14 -16.85 -39.91
C THR A 12 -2.03 -16.81 -38.88
N VAL A 13 -0.84 -16.28 -39.21
CA VAL A 13 0.25 -16.05 -38.24
C VAL A 13 0.06 -14.71 -37.49
N GLN A 14 -0.96 -13.91 -37.84
CA GLN A 14 -1.33 -12.70 -37.12
C GLN A 14 -2.30 -12.93 -35.95
N PHE A 15 -2.39 -14.15 -35.41
CA PHE A 15 -2.80 -14.29 -34.01
C PHE A 15 -1.67 -13.72 -33.15
N LEU A 16 -1.63 -12.39 -33.13
CA LEU A 16 -0.98 -11.58 -32.13
C LEU A 16 -1.31 -12.22 -30.80
N PHE A 17 -0.28 -12.72 -30.13
CA PHE A 17 -0.30 -12.81 -28.70
C PHE A 17 -0.56 -11.39 -28.20
N ALA A 18 -1.83 -11.04 -27.97
CA ALA A 18 -2.15 -10.01 -27.01
C ALA A 18 -1.73 -10.58 -25.65
N GLN A 19 -0.41 -10.61 -25.40
CA GLN A 19 0.08 -10.72 -24.04
C GLN A 19 -0.42 -9.46 -23.36
N GLU A 20 -1.34 -9.65 -22.43
CA GLU A 20 -1.73 -8.61 -21.49
C GLU A 20 -0.44 -8.06 -20.90
N GLU A 21 -0.10 -6.82 -21.23
CA GLU A 21 1.15 -6.22 -20.79
C GLU A 21 1.05 -6.05 -19.27
N VAL A 22 1.80 -6.87 -18.54
CA VAL A 22 1.74 -6.87 -17.08
C VAL A 22 2.54 -5.67 -16.58
N TYR A 23 1.82 -4.58 -16.29
CA TYR A 23 2.41 -3.39 -15.69
C TYR A 23 2.64 -3.57 -14.19
N ALA A 24 3.72 -2.96 -13.69
CA ALA A 24 3.92 -2.85 -12.26
C ALA A 24 2.90 -1.91 -11.61
N ASP A 25 2.49 -2.23 -10.39
CA ASP A 25 1.66 -1.36 -9.57
C ASP A 25 2.43 -0.06 -9.30
N GLY A 26 1.78 1.09 -9.45
CA GLY A 26 2.47 2.38 -9.41
C GLY A 26 3.12 2.70 -8.05
N ILE A 27 2.62 2.13 -6.94
CA ILE A 27 3.29 2.23 -5.63
C ILE A 27 4.71 1.67 -5.59
N PHE A 28 5.06 0.78 -6.53
CA PHE A 28 6.40 0.19 -6.65
C PHE A 28 7.24 0.88 -7.72
N ASN A 29 6.84 2.07 -8.18
CA ASN A 29 7.61 2.88 -9.09
C ASN A 29 8.68 3.69 -8.33
N PHE A 30 9.92 3.22 -8.36
CA PHE A 30 11.03 3.88 -7.69
C PHE A 30 11.89 4.63 -8.72
N GLU A 31 12.23 5.87 -8.39
CA GLU A 31 13.09 6.71 -9.22
C GLU A 31 14.53 6.17 -9.24
N GLU A 32 15.14 6.14 -10.43
CA GLU A 32 16.56 5.89 -10.57
C GLU A 32 17.39 7.02 -9.94
N ASN A 33 18.59 6.69 -9.48
CA ASN A 33 19.52 7.60 -8.82
C ASN A 33 18.98 8.19 -7.50
N LYS A 34 18.11 7.45 -6.82
CA LYS A 34 17.60 7.80 -5.48
C LYS A 34 17.87 6.69 -4.46
N PRO A 35 18.08 7.04 -3.18
CA PRO A 35 18.11 6.07 -2.11
C PRO A 35 16.71 5.50 -1.84
N GLN A 36 16.67 4.22 -1.51
CA GLN A 36 15.49 3.49 -1.09
C GLN A 36 15.86 2.54 0.05
N LYS A 37 14.88 2.04 0.81
CA LYS A 37 15.13 1.09 1.89
C LYS A 37 14.48 -0.26 1.64
N ILE A 38 15.14 -1.31 2.13
CA ILE A 38 14.57 -2.65 2.18
C ILE A 38 13.45 -2.69 3.22
N PHE A 39 12.29 -3.23 2.82
CA PHE A 39 11.16 -3.43 3.73
C PHE A 39 11.13 -4.82 4.36
N THR A 40 11.51 -5.86 3.60
CA THR A 40 11.46 -7.25 4.06
C THR A 40 12.67 -7.61 4.92
N ALA A 41 12.54 -8.57 5.84
CA ALA A 41 13.62 -8.93 6.77
C ALA A 41 14.79 -9.70 6.13
N GLY A 42 14.77 -9.93 4.82
CA GLY A 42 15.74 -10.76 4.11
C GLY A 42 15.56 -10.67 2.59
N ALA A 43 15.66 -9.46 2.07
CA ALA A 43 15.54 -9.20 0.64
C ALA A 43 16.72 -9.84 -0.10
N ARG A 44 16.43 -10.85 -0.92
CA ARG A 44 17.43 -11.54 -1.74
C ARG A 44 17.91 -10.62 -2.85
N ILE A 45 19.21 -10.36 -2.87
CA ILE A 45 19.91 -9.71 -3.97
C ILE A 45 20.38 -10.79 -4.92
N ARG A 46 20.09 -10.62 -6.21
CA ARG A 46 20.31 -11.63 -7.23
C ARG A 46 21.26 -11.17 -8.32
N GLN A 47 21.85 -12.13 -9.01
CA GLN A 47 22.77 -11.86 -10.12
C GLN A 47 22.08 -11.31 -11.37
N SER A 48 20.82 -11.72 -11.61
CA SER A 48 19.96 -11.25 -12.71
C SER A 48 18.54 -10.99 -12.18
N PRO A 49 17.71 -10.20 -12.89
CA PRO A 49 16.38 -9.79 -12.46
C PRO A 49 15.34 -10.93 -12.56
N GLU A 50 15.55 -12.03 -11.84
CA GLU A 50 14.67 -13.19 -11.89
C GLU A 50 14.68 -14.05 -10.63
N VAL A 51 13.55 -14.70 -10.36
CA VAL A 51 13.32 -15.48 -9.13
C VAL A 51 14.23 -16.69 -8.97
N ASN A 52 14.78 -17.22 -10.06
CA ASN A 52 15.63 -18.42 -10.06
C ASN A 52 17.13 -18.10 -10.20
N ALA A 53 17.51 -16.83 -10.34
CA ALA A 53 18.90 -16.43 -10.41
C ALA A 53 19.64 -16.71 -9.10
N GLN A 54 20.96 -16.90 -9.23
CA GLN A 54 21.86 -17.01 -8.09
C GLN A 54 21.63 -15.85 -7.13
N VAL A 55 21.44 -16.19 -5.85
CA VAL A 55 21.38 -15.23 -4.75
C VAL A 55 22.81 -14.83 -4.40
N LEU A 56 23.13 -13.55 -4.53
CA LEU A 56 24.42 -12.96 -4.20
C LEU A 56 24.46 -12.52 -2.74
N ASP A 57 23.33 -12.04 -2.21
CA ASP A 57 23.23 -11.55 -0.84
C ASP A 57 21.79 -11.58 -0.29
N SER A 58 21.64 -11.29 0.99
CA SER A 58 20.35 -11.10 1.67
C SER A 58 20.40 -9.89 2.58
N LEU A 59 19.65 -8.83 2.24
CA LEU A 59 19.65 -7.58 2.99
C LEU A 59 18.54 -7.55 4.05
N PRO A 60 18.82 -7.08 5.28
CA PRO A 60 17.81 -6.93 6.31
C PRO A 60 16.88 -5.73 6.04
N ALA A 61 15.77 -5.65 6.77
CA ALA A 61 14.89 -4.48 6.73
C ALA A 61 15.64 -3.22 7.21
N ASN A 62 15.22 -2.05 6.70
CA ASN A 62 15.84 -0.74 6.92
C ASN A 62 17.25 -0.57 6.32
N GLN A 63 17.80 -1.59 5.65
CA GLN A 63 19.03 -1.44 4.88
C GLN A 63 18.78 -0.47 3.72
N GLU A 64 19.62 0.56 3.62
CA GLU A 64 19.59 1.49 2.49
C GLU A 64 20.24 0.85 1.25
N VAL A 65 19.62 1.10 0.12
CA VAL A 65 20.09 0.74 -1.23
C VAL A 65 19.92 1.95 -2.13
N PHE A 66 20.74 2.06 -3.17
CA PHE A 66 20.62 3.11 -4.18
C PHE A 66 20.09 2.49 -5.48
N ILE A 67 19.00 3.03 -6.02
CA ILE A 67 18.39 2.53 -7.25
C ILE A 67 19.26 2.95 -8.43
N LEU A 68 19.94 2.00 -9.07
CA LEU A 68 20.77 2.27 -10.24
C LEU A 68 19.96 2.23 -11.53
N LYS A 69 19.05 1.25 -11.64
CA LYS A 69 18.26 1.06 -12.86
C LYS A 69 16.96 0.35 -12.56
N LYS A 70 15.87 0.80 -13.19
CA LYS A 70 14.59 0.08 -13.29
C LYS A 70 14.65 -0.84 -14.50
N GLU A 71 14.47 -2.14 -14.31
CA GLU A 71 14.40 -3.10 -15.41
C GLU A 71 12.97 -3.24 -15.92
N GLU A 72 12.82 -3.45 -17.23
CA GLU A 72 11.52 -3.71 -17.86
C GLU A 72 10.86 -5.00 -17.35
N ARG A 73 11.67 -5.94 -16.84
CA ARG A 73 11.18 -7.21 -16.32
C ARG A 73 10.31 -6.99 -15.08
N VAL A 74 9.06 -7.43 -15.17
CA VAL A 74 8.07 -7.38 -14.10
C VAL A 74 7.86 -8.77 -13.52
N LEU A 75 7.58 -8.83 -12.22
CA LEU A 75 7.15 -10.03 -11.51
C LEU A 75 5.89 -9.71 -10.70
N LYS A 76 4.84 -10.53 -10.90
CA LYS A 76 3.63 -10.55 -10.07
C LYS A 76 3.73 -11.68 -9.04
N LEU A 77 3.57 -11.35 -7.76
CA LEU A 77 3.47 -12.31 -6.65
C LEU A 77 2.21 -12.00 -5.82
N GLY A 78 1.17 -12.82 -5.99
CA GLY A 78 -0.17 -12.51 -5.50
C GLY A 78 -0.73 -11.32 -6.27
N GLU A 79 -1.27 -10.35 -5.55
CA GLU A 79 -1.83 -9.11 -6.09
C GLU A 79 -0.78 -7.98 -6.19
N ARG A 80 0.51 -8.30 -6.04
CA ARG A 80 1.61 -7.32 -6.09
C ARG A 80 2.42 -7.52 -7.33
N THR A 81 2.49 -6.50 -8.17
CA THR A 81 3.19 -6.51 -9.44
C THR A 81 4.27 -5.44 -9.40
N ALA A 82 5.54 -5.84 -9.52
CA ALA A 82 6.64 -4.88 -9.44
C ALA A 82 7.78 -5.22 -10.41
N ASN A 83 8.46 -4.17 -10.88
CA ASN A 83 9.70 -4.30 -11.64
C ASN A 83 10.83 -4.89 -10.78
N TRP A 84 11.85 -5.40 -11.43
CA TRP A 84 13.16 -5.59 -10.83
C TRP A 84 13.97 -4.30 -10.90
N TYR A 85 14.82 -4.09 -9.90
CA TYR A 85 15.71 -2.95 -9.83
C TYR A 85 17.14 -3.44 -9.66
N ARG A 86 18.06 -2.91 -10.47
CA ARG A 86 19.49 -2.99 -10.17
C ARG A 86 19.78 -1.97 -9.08
N VAL A 87 20.44 -2.42 -8.02
CA VAL A 87 20.74 -1.59 -6.85
C VAL A 87 22.20 -1.70 -6.47
N SER A 88 22.76 -0.63 -5.91
CA SER A 88 24.00 -0.68 -5.14
C SER A 88 23.73 -0.53 -3.65
N TYR A 89 24.59 -1.12 -2.83
CA TYR A 89 24.49 -1.08 -1.38
C TYR A 89 25.86 -1.29 -0.74
N GLN A 90 26.01 -0.85 0.51
CA GLN A 90 27.23 -1.06 1.27
C GLN A 90 27.16 -2.36 2.06
N LYS A 91 28.23 -3.15 2.01
CA LYS A 91 28.45 -4.34 2.82
C LYS A 91 29.79 -4.20 3.54
N GLY A 92 29.74 -3.66 4.76
CA GLY A 92 30.95 -3.17 5.42
C GLY A 92 31.59 -2.07 4.58
N ASP A 93 32.88 -2.22 4.26
CA ASP A 93 33.64 -1.24 3.48
C ASP A 93 33.58 -1.43 1.96
N ARG A 94 32.72 -2.34 1.47
CA ARG A 94 32.60 -2.63 0.03
C ARG A 94 31.23 -2.25 -0.51
N ALA A 95 31.25 -1.46 -1.59
CA ALA A 95 30.10 -1.29 -2.46
C ALA A 95 29.85 -2.60 -3.22
N SER A 96 28.62 -3.09 -3.17
CA SER A 96 28.16 -4.28 -3.87
C SER A 96 26.94 -3.92 -4.72
N GLU A 97 26.69 -4.72 -5.76
CA GLU A 97 25.55 -4.52 -6.66
C GLU A 97 24.81 -5.83 -6.90
N GLY A 98 23.55 -5.71 -7.31
CA GLY A 98 22.76 -6.81 -7.81
C GLY A 98 21.31 -6.39 -8.04
N TYR A 99 20.43 -7.37 -8.18
CA TYR A 99 19.03 -7.17 -8.53
C TYR A 99 18.11 -7.51 -7.37
N VAL A 100 17.14 -6.63 -7.10
CA VAL A 100 16.09 -6.84 -6.10
C VAL A 100 14.72 -6.63 -6.74
N TRP A 101 13.76 -7.46 -6.37
CA TRP A 101 12.37 -7.27 -6.78
C TRP A 101 11.76 -6.08 -6.02
N GLY A 102 11.09 -5.17 -6.72
CA GLY A 102 10.56 -3.93 -6.15
C GLY A 102 9.60 -4.14 -4.99
N GLY A 103 8.85 -5.25 -4.97
CA GLY A 103 7.98 -5.62 -3.85
C GLY A 103 8.71 -5.90 -2.52
N ASN A 104 10.04 -5.97 -2.51
CA ASN A 104 10.85 -6.06 -1.28
C ASN A 104 11.28 -4.69 -0.72
N LEU A 105 11.10 -3.61 -1.47
CA LEU A 105 11.45 -2.24 -1.09
C LEU A 105 10.26 -1.58 -0.36
N CYS A 106 10.53 -0.62 0.52
CA CYS A 106 9.46 0.17 1.12
C CYS A 106 8.86 1.12 0.09
N THR A 107 7.53 1.24 0.09
CA THR A 107 6.79 2.17 -0.78
C THR A 107 6.79 3.59 -0.23
N GLY A 108 7.13 3.75 1.05
CA GLY A 108 7.43 5.04 1.66
C GLY A 108 8.23 4.86 2.94
N TYR A 109 9.05 5.85 3.29
CA TYR A 109 9.73 5.88 4.59
C TYR A 109 9.80 7.30 5.17
N ARG A 110 9.84 7.40 6.49
CA ARG A 110 9.97 8.67 7.23
C ARG A 110 10.94 8.48 8.38
N ASN A 111 11.77 9.48 8.65
CA ASN A 111 12.61 9.51 9.84
C ASN A 111 12.07 10.54 10.82
N LYS A 112 11.85 10.15 12.08
CA LYS A 112 11.38 11.06 13.13
C LYS A 112 11.74 10.52 14.51
N ASN A 113 12.15 11.40 15.42
CA ASN A 113 12.48 11.07 16.81
C ASN A 113 13.52 9.94 16.96
N GLY A 114 14.47 9.84 16.02
CA GLY A 114 15.51 8.80 16.03
C GLY A 114 15.07 7.43 15.48
N TYR A 115 13.83 7.33 14.99
CA TYR A 115 13.28 6.11 14.40
C TYR A 115 13.07 6.27 12.89
N ASP A 116 13.27 5.17 12.17
CA ASP A 116 12.79 5.04 10.79
C ASP A 116 11.43 4.34 10.77
N PHE A 117 10.48 4.91 10.05
CA PHE A 117 9.18 4.32 9.79
C PHE A 117 9.12 3.87 8.35
N LEU A 118 8.88 2.58 8.11
CA LEU A 118 8.87 2.00 6.78
C LEU A 118 7.46 1.51 6.46
N LEU A 119 6.87 2.02 5.38
CA LEU A 119 5.65 1.49 4.77
C LEU A 119 6.01 0.53 3.64
N GLY A 120 5.38 -0.64 3.62
CA GLY A 120 5.53 -1.57 2.51
C GLY A 120 4.45 -2.65 2.50
N LEU A 121 4.41 -3.42 1.41
CA LEU A 121 3.40 -4.44 1.17
C LEU A 121 3.95 -5.82 1.55
N ALA A 122 3.42 -6.40 2.63
CA ALA A 122 3.93 -7.63 3.23
C ALA A 122 3.55 -8.88 2.44
N LYS A 123 2.27 -9.03 2.09
CA LYS A 123 1.73 -10.24 1.45
C LYS A 123 0.37 -9.99 0.80
N THR A 124 -0.06 -10.95 -0.01
CA THR A 124 -1.45 -11.07 -0.43
C THR A 124 -2.10 -12.23 0.33
N ILE A 125 -3.33 -12.05 0.80
CA ILE A 125 -4.13 -13.07 1.48
C ILE A 125 -5.41 -13.33 0.70
N THR A 126 -5.89 -14.57 0.76
CA THR A 126 -7.23 -14.93 0.29
C THR A 126 -8.20 -14.82 1.46
N LYS A 127 -9.28 -14.06 1.32
CA LYS A 127 -10.38 -13.99 2.31
C LYS A 127 -11.72 -14.27 1.65
N LYS A 128 -12.73 -14.67 2.44
CA LYS A 128 -14.11 -14.77 1.94
C LYS A 128 -14.66 -13.38 1.65
N ASP A 129 -15.41 -13.25 0.58
CA ASP A 129 -16.11 -12.01 0.30
C ASP A 129 -17.22 -11.79 1.35
N PRO A 130 -17.26 -10.63 2.04
CA PRO A 130 -18.29 -10.35 3.04
C PRO A 130 -19.71 -10.26 2.47
N GLN A 131 -19.85 -9.83 1.21
CA GLN A 131 -21.11 -9.70 0.49
C GLN A 131 -21.51 -11.02 -0.19
N PHE A 132 -20.52 -11.79 -0.66
CA PHE A 132 -20.70 -13.08 -1.34
C PHE A 132 -19.93 -14.20 -0.62
N PRO A 133 -20.43 -14.76 0.49
CA PRO A 133 -19.65 -15.67 1.35
C PRO A 133 -19.17 -16.99 0.71
N THR A 134 -19.68 -17.32 -0.48
CA THR A 134 -19.24 -18.45 -1.31
C THR A 134 -18.02 -18.12 -2.16
N GLU A 135 -17.74 -16.84 -2.37
CA GLU A 135 -16.61 -16.34 -3.15
C GLU A 135 -15.42 -16.00 -2.25
N THR A 136 -14.24 -16.01 -2.86
CA THR A 136 -13.01 -15.54 -2.21
C THR A 136 -12.41 -14.39 -3.00
N ILE A 137 -11.92 -13.40 -2.27
CA ILE A 137 -11.21 -12.25 -2.81
C ILE A 137 -9.76 -12.25 -2.34
N GLN A 138 -8.88 -11.75 -3.20
CA GLN A 138 -7.50 -11.46 -2.83
C GLN A 138 -7.43 -10.08 -2.17
N GLN A 139 -6.60 -9.96 -1.14
CA GLN A 139 -6.34 -8.70 -0.45
C GLN A 139 -4.86 -8.56 -0.17
N ASN A 140 -4.34 -7.37 -0.45
CA ASN A 140 -3.01 -6.98 -0.08
C ASN A 140 -2.98 -6.52 1.39
N MET A 141 -1.93 -6.95 2.09
CA MET A 141 -1.63 -6.52 3.45
C MET A 141 -0.40 -5.62 3.40
N ALA A 142 -0.55 -4.36 3.77
CA ALA A 142 0.56 -3.47 4.07
C ALA A 142 0.94 -3.57 5.54
N ALA A 143 2.15 -3.11 5.86
CA ALA A 143 2.55 -2.85 7.23
C ALA A 143 3.40 -1.59 7.33
N VAL A 144 3.32 -0.96 8.50
CA VAL A 144 4.24 0.09 8.92
C VAL A 144 5.11 -0.45 10.03
N LYS A 145 6.43 -0.39 9.84
CA LYS A 145 7.44 -0.82 10.82
C LYS A 145 8.13 0.39 11.42
N MET A 146 8.22 0.43 12.74
CA MET A 146 9.08 1.35 13.48
C MET A 146 10.42 0.67 13.71
N MET A 147 11.50 1.29 13.24
CA MET A 147 12.85 0.72 13.23
C MET A 147 13.82 1.59 14.04
N GLU A 148 14.69 0.92 14.80
CA GLU A 148 15.85 1.51 15.47
C GLU A 148 17.10 0.79 14.93
N GLY A 149 17.76 1.39 13.94
CA GLY A 149 18.75 0.67 13.14
C GLY A 149 18.12 -0.55 12.43
N PRO A 150 18.69 -1.76 12.54
CA PRO A 150 18.11 -2.97 11.94
C PRO A 150 16.98 -3.59 12.77
N ALA A 151 16.75 -3.13 14.00
CA ALA A 151 15.77 -3.73 14.91
C ALA A 151 14.36 -3.19 14.65
N VAL A 152 13.38 -4.09 14.54
CA VAL A 152 11.96 -3.74 14.53
C VAL A 152 11.52 -3.49 15.98
N ILE A 153 11.08 -2.28 16.28
CA ILE A 153 10.59 -1.88 17.60
C ILE A 153 9.10 -2.19 17.75
N ASP A 154 8.32 -1.90 16.73
CA ASP A 154 6.89 -2.22 16.67
C ASP A 154 6.42 -2.26 15.22
N GLU A 155 5.32 -2.95 14.96
CA GLU A 155 4.75 -3.11 13.62
C GLU A 155 3.23 -3.14 13.71
N VAL A 156 2.57 -2.49 12.76
CA VAL A 156 1.13 -2.63 12.53
C VAL A 156 0.88 -3.02 11.08
N SER A 157 -0.04 -3.96 10.87
CA SER A 157 -0.47 -4.41 9.54
C SER A 157 -1.91 -4.01 9.28
N PHE A 158 -2.24 -3.74 8.02
CA PHE A 158 -3.57 -3.33 7.57
C PHE A 158 -3.80 -3.74 6.11
N GLU A 159 -5.07 -3.86 5.71
CA GLU A 159 -5.46 -4.21 4.35
C GLU A 159 -5.26 -3.01 3.40
N THR A 160 -5.06 -3.23 2.12
CA THR A 160 -4.94 -2.15 1.11
C THR A 160 -5.75 -2.43 -0.15
N GLY A 161 -6.76 -3.31 -0.07
CA GLY A 161 -7.55 -3.71 -1.22
C GLY A 161 -6.86 -4.75 -2.12
N SER A 162 -7.36 -4.89 -3.35
CA SER A 162 -6.78 -5.71 -4.42
C SER A 162 -5.53 -5.05 -5.01
N GLY A 163 -4.96 -5.63 -6.08
CA GLY A 163 -3.89 -4.98 -6.85
C GLY A 163 -4.33 -3.67 -7.50
N GLU A 164 -5.61 -3.53 -7.85
CA GLU A 164 -6.15 -2.33 -8.49
C GLU A 164 -6.07 -1.09 -7.60
N SER A 165 -6.10 -1.27 -6.28
CA SER A 165 -5.94 -0.17 -5.31
C SER A 165 -4.48 0.31 -5.18
N LEU A 166 -3.52 -0.31 -5.88
CA LEU A 166 -2.08 -0.05 -5.73
C LEU A 166 -1.49 0.85 -6.83
N SER A 167 -2.32 1.56 -7.59
CA SER A 167 -1.85 2.53 -8.60
C SER A 167 -1.05 3.67 -7.96
N TYR A 168 -1.51 4.18 -6.82
CA TYR A 168 -0.89 5.29 -6.12
C TYR A 168 -0.84 5.05 -4.61
N GLY A 169 0.16 5.63 -3.95
CA GLY A 169 0.25 5.56 -2.51
C GLY A 169 1.07 6.70 -1.90
N THR A 170 0.74 7.04 -0.67
CA THR A 170 1.45 8.06 0.10
C THR A 170 1.74 7.59 1.51
N PHE A 171 2.76 8.20 2.10
CA PHE A 171 3.10 7.98 3.51
C PHE A 171 3.51 9.32 4.11
N THR A 172 2.71 9.88 5.00
CA THR A 172 2.95 11.23 5.55
C THR A 172 3.03 11.20 7.07
N VAL A 173 3.68 12.23 7.62
CA VAL A 173 3.73 12.49 9.05
C VAL A 173 2.80 13.66 9.32
N GLU A 174 1.83 13.46 10.18
CA GLU A 174 0.89 14.47 10.62
C GLU A 174 1.18 14.90 12.07
N SER A 175 0.35 15.80 12.60
CA SER A 175 0.46 16.24 14.00
C SER A 175 0.09 15.12 14.98
N ASN A 176 0.11 15.40 16.29
CA ASN A 176 -0.46 14.50 17.28
C ASN A 176 -1.99 14.65 17.46
N HIS A 177 -2.61 15.52 16.66
CA HIS A 177 -4.04 15.78 16.68
C HIS A 177 -4.60 16.21 18.05
N LYS A 178 -3.74 16.74 18.95
CA LYS A 178 -4.07 17.02 20.35
C LYS A 178 -4.66 15.81 21.11
N LEU A 179 -4.32 14.59 20.69
CA LEU A 179 -4.60 13.38 21.46
C LEU A 179 -3.54 13.22 22.56
N LYS A 180 -3.98 12.88 23.77
CA LYS A 180 -3.09 12.67 24.93
C LYS A 180 -2.04 11.60 24.63
N ASN A 181 -0.77 11.84 24.99
CA ASN A 181 0.34 10.89 24.84
C ASN A 181 0.61 10.40 23.39
N VAL A 182 0.10 11.11 22.39
CA VAL A 182 0.48 10.91 20.98
C VAL A 182 1.60 11.89 20.64
N GLU A 183 2.68 11.39 20.09
CA GLU A 183 3.80 12.22 19.63
C GLU A 183 3.51 12.82 18.25
N PHE A 184 3.01 11.98 17.35
CA PHE A 184 2.55 12.34 16.02
C PHE A 184 1.75 11.16 15.41
N THR A 185 1.15 11.40 14.26
CA THR A 185 0.44 10.37 13.49
C THR A 185 1.16 10.11 12.18
N LEU A 186 1.21 8.86 11.78
CA LEU A 186 1.58 8.45 10.43
C LEU A 186 0.29 8.19 9.66
N LYS A 187 0.23 8.67 8.42
CA LYS A 187 -0.88 8.38 7.50
C LYS A 187 -0.33 7.66 6.28
N ALA A 188 -0.76 6.42 6.08
CA ALA A 188 -0.50 5.66 4.87
C ALA A 188 -1.77 5.64 4.02
N ALA A 189 -1.67 6.00 2.75
CA ALA A 189 -2.80 5.97 1.83
C ALA A 189 -2.48 5.16 0.58
N VAL A 190 -3.47 4.47 0.03
CA VAL A 190 -3.42 3.84 -1.30
C VAL A 190 -4.68 4.18 -2.10
N SER A 191 -4.57 4.25 -3.43
CA SER A 191 -5.70 4.47 -4.33
C SER A 191 -5.43 3.86 -5.71
N GLY A 192 -6.48 3.39 -6.37
CA GLY A 192 -6.41 2.90 -7.75
C GLY A 192 -6.50 3.97 -8.83
N GLU A 193 -6.80 5.21 -8.45
CA GLU A 193 -6.92 6.37 -9.37
C GLU A 193 -7.95 6.20 -10.51
N ALA A 194 -8.93 5.31 -10.34
CA ALA A 194 -10.01 5.06 -11.28
C ALA A 194 -11.38 5.04 -10.59
N CYS A 195 -12.44 5.36 -11.34
CA CYS A 195 -13.81 5.27 -10.85
C CYS A 195 -14.14 3.85 -10.38
N GLY A 196 -14.87 3.74 -9.27
CA GLY A 196 -15.26 2.47 -8.69
C GLY A 196 -14.15 1.72 -7.96
N ILE A 197 -12.89 2.17 -8.03
CA ILE A 197 -11.78 1.55 -7.29
C ILE A 197 -11.61 2.24 -5.93
N PRO A 198 -11.67 1.49 -4.82
CA PRO A 198 -11.54 2.08 -3.50
C PRO A 198 -10.10 2.50 -3.19
N GLY A 199 -10.00 3.67 -2.57
CA GLY A 199 -8.83 4.13 -1.84
C GLY A 199 -8.98 3.86 -0.34
N TYR A 200 -7.84 3.71 0.33
CA TYR A 200 -7.78 3.40 1.75
C TYR A 200 -6.79 4.31 2.47
N ASP A 201 -7.23 4.89 3.58
CA ASP A 201 -6.40 5.67 4.49
C ASP A 201 -6.22 4.92 5.81
N GLN A 202 -4.98 4.68 6.20
CA GLN A 202 -4.61 4.12 7.49
C GLN A 202 -3.88 5.16 8.34
N TYR A 203 -4.53 5.59 9.42
CA TYR A 203 -3.94 6.43 10.46
C TYR A 203 -3.30 5.55 11.54
N ILE A 204 -2.08 5.89 11.94
CA ILE A 204 -1.31 5.15 12.94
C ILE A 204 -0.74 6.15 13.94
N LEU A 205 -1.21 6.08 15.19
CA LEU A 205 -0.72 6.92 16.26
C LEU A 205 0.63 6.39 16.76
N VAL A 206 1.61 7.28 16.90
CA VAL A 206 2.90 6.96 17.51
C VAL A 206 2.89 7.42 18.96
N THR A 207 3.06 6.47 19.88
CA THR A 207 2.99 6.66 21.33
C THR A 207 4.24 6.07 22.00
N GLY A 208 5.31 6.86 22.11
CA GLY A 208 6.62 6.32 22.50
C GLY A 208 7.09 5.24 21.52
N LYS A 209 7.42 4.04 22.02
CA LYS A 209 7.84 2.88 21.22
C LYS A 209 6.67 2.01 20.73
N LYS A 210 5.46 2.59 20.58
CA LYS A 210 4.25 1.87 20.16
C LYS A 210 3.52 2.54 19.01
N LEU A 211 3.11 1.71 18.06
CA LEU A 211 2.27 2.03 16.92
C LEU A 211 0.84 1.54 17.18
N ILE A 212 -0.13 2.43 17.01
CA ILE A 212 -1.54 2.10 17.23
C ILE A 212 -2.33 2.47 15.97
N ALA A 213 -2.72 1.45 15.20
CA ALA A 213 -3.58 1.61 14.05
C ALA A 213 -5.01 1.99 14.48
N LEU A 214 -5.52 3.08 13.93
CA LEU A 214 -6.93 3.43 14.01
C LEU A 214 -7.73 2.56 13.03
N PRO A 215 -9.08 2.52 13.12
CA PRO A 215 -9.89 1.92 12.08
C PRO A 215 -9.49 2.48 10.70
N GLN A 216 -9.35 1.62 9.72
CA GLN A 216 -9.07 2.04 8.36
C GLN A 216 -10.26 2.82 7.81
N LEU A 217 -9.97 3.83 7.00
CA LEU A 217 -10.97 4.58 6.24
C LEU A 217 -10.96 4.14 4.78
N MET A 218 -12.12 4.14 4.16
CA MET A 218 -12.35 3.85 2.75
C MET A 218 -12.96 5.06 2.05
N SER A 219 -12.54 5.30 0.81
CA SER A 219 -13.20 6.27 -0.07
C SER A 219 -13.30 5.68 -1.48
N VAL A 220 -14.47 5.76 -2.09
CA VAL A 220 -14.71 5.33 -3.47
C VAL A 220 -15.76 6.24 -4.10
N GLY A 221 -15.61 6.54 -5.37
CA GLY A 221 -16.59 7.27 -6.15
C GLY A 221 -16.76 6.66 -7.52
N ASP A 222 -17.99 6.65 -8.01
CA ASP A 222 -18.34 6.26 -9.37
C ASP A 222 -19.15 7.39 -10.00
N ALA A 223 -18.42 8.26 -10.70
CA ALA A 223 -18.93 9.45 -11.37
C ALA A 223 -19.92 10.23 -10.48
N ASP A 224 -21.13 10.51 -10.99
CA ASP A 224 -22.20 11.16 -10.27
C ASP A 224 -23.24 10.18 -9.71
N VAL A 225 -23.03 8.87 -9.87
CA VAL A 225 -23.99 7.82 -9.51
C VAL A 225 -23.83 7.37 -8.07
N TYR A 226 -22.58 7.22 -7.61
CA TYR A 226 -22.28 6.71 -6.28
C TYR A 226 -21.05 7.38 -5.67
N TYR A 227 -21.10 7.66 -4.38
CA TYR A 227 -19.87 7.86 -3.60
C TYR A 227 -20.01 7.31 -2.19
N HIS A 228 -18.88 6.90 -1.64
CA HIS A 228 -18.68 6.55 -0.25
C HIS A 228 -17.42 7.25 0.24
N HIS A 229 -17.53 7.98 1.34
CA HIS A 229 -16.42 8.72 1.92
C HIS A 229 -16.41 8.58 3.43
N GLU A 230 -15.26 8.18 3.96
CA GLU A 230 -15.02 8.08 5.40
C GLU A 230 -13.91 9.05 5.83
N GLU A 231 -14.12 9.69 6.97
CA GLU A 231 -13.16 10.63 7.55
C GLU A 231 -13.06 10.48 9.08
N PHE A 232 -11.93 10.95 9.63
CA PHE A 232 -11.81 11.20 11.06
C PHE A 232 -11.90 12.69 11.36
N ILE A 233 -12.65 13.03 12.40
CA ILE A 233 -12.61 14.33 13.06
C ILE A 233 -11.81 14.16 14.35
N PHE A 234 -10.65 14.77 14.39
CA PHE A 234 -9.75 14.76 15.54
C PHE A 234 -10.00 15.93 16.50
N PRO A 235 -9.44 15.92 17.72
CA PRO A 235 -9.64 16.99 18.71
C PRO A 235 -9.25 18.40 18.23
N ASN A 236 -8.30 18.52 17.31
CA ASN A 236 -7.88 19.79 16.72
C ASN A 236 -8.71 20.23 15.50
N ASP A 237 -9.63 19.40 15.02
CA ASP A 237 -10.50 19.70 13.89
C ASP A 237 -11.79 20.39 14.35
N LYS A 238 -12.51 21.01 13.41
CA LYS A 238 -13.81 21.63 13.68
C LYS A 238 -14.81 20.55 14.12
N GLY A 239 -15.34 20.69 15.33
CA GLY A 239 -16.25 19.69 15.92
C GLY A 239 -15.54 18.53 16.62
N GLY A 240 -14.21 18.60 16.76
CA GLY A 240 -13.42 17.66 17.54
C GLY A 240 -13.79 17.64 19.02
N VAL A 241 -13.55 16.50 19.67
CA VAL A 241 -13.79 16.30 21.10
C VAL A 241 -12.47 15.92 21.76
N THR A 242 -12.18 16.51 22.92
CA THR A 242 -10.95 16.19 23.67
C THR A 242 -10.88 14.70 24.01
N ASN A 243 -9.69 14.10 23.85
CA ASN A 243 -9.45 12.68 24.12
C ASN A 243 -10.40 11.73 23.38
N ALA A 244 -10.78 12.09 22.16
CA ALA A 244 -11.57 11.25 21.28
C ALA A 244 -11.27 11.58 19.82
N PHE A 245 -11.53 10.62 18.93
CA PHE A 245 -11.65 10.89 17.50
C PHE A 245 -13.00 10.35 17.04
N ILE A 246 -13.58 11.03 16.06
CA ILE A 246 -14.92 10.72 15.55
C ILE A 246 -14.77 10.23 14.12
N TYR A 247 -15.13 8.97 13.89
CA TYR A 247 -15.35 8.47 12.54
C TYR A 247 -16.66 9.03 12.00
N LYS A 248 -16.64 9.48 10.75
CA LYS A 248 -17.83 9.83 9.97
C LYS A 248 -17.80 9.08 8.65
N MET A 249 -18.98 8.66 8.22
CA MET A 249 -19.21 8.12 6.89
C MET A 249 -20.34 8.93 6.24
N GLU A 250 -20.14 9.27 4.98
CA GLU A 250 -21.18 9.74 4.08
C GLU A 250 -21.20 8.88 2.82
N GLU A 251 -22.39 8.41 2.45
CA GLU A 251 -22.65 7.65 1.24
C GLU A 251 -23.81 8.29 0.49
N MET A 252 -23.72 8.33 -0.84
CA MET A 252 -24.79 8.77 -1.72
C MET A 252 -24.89 7.81 -2.90
N GLU A 253 -26.12 7.51 -3.29
CA GLU A 253 -26.45 6.72 -4.47
C GLU A 253 -27.64 7.37 -5.21
N LYS A 254 -27.59 7.42 -6.53
CA LYS A 254 -28.73 7.80 -7.37
C LYS A 254 -29.51 6.57 -7.82
N ASP A 255 -30.84 6.65 -7.74
CA ASP A 255 -31.70 5.61 -8.33
C ASP A 255 -31.94 5.82 -9.84
N GLU A 256 -32.65 4.89 -10.48
CA GLU A 256 -32.99 4.92 -11.92
C GLU A 256 -33.75 6.20 -12.36
N LYS A 257 -34.29 6.98 -11.40
CA LYS A 257 -35.01 8.24 -11.65
C LYS A 257 -34.18 9.47 -11.25
N ASP A 258 -32.86 9.30 -11.11
CA ASP A 258 -31.92 10.36 -10.73
C ASP A 258 -32.18 10.95 -9.33
N ARG A 259 -32.83 10.18 -8.43
CA ARG A 259 -33.10 10.63 -7.05
C ARG A 259 -31.98 10.19 -6.13
N GLU A 260 -31.43 11.15 -5.39
CA GLU A 260 -30.37 10.89 -4.41
C GLU A 260 -30.90 10.22 -3.13
N LYS A 261 -30.22 9.16 -2.71
CA LYS A 261 -30.34 8.56 -1.38
C LYS A 261 -29.02 8.76 -0.65
N ARG A 262 -29.08 9.43 0.51
CA ARG A 262 -27.91 9.69 1.34
C ARG A 262 -27.96 8.88 2.63
N LYS A 263 -26.84 8.27 3.01
CA LYS A 263 -26.64 7.63 4.31
C LYS A 263 -25.50 8.33 5.03
N LYS A 264 -25.66 8.50 6.34
CA LYS A 264 -24.63 9.07 7.21
C LYS A 264 -24.49 8.21 8.44
N ALA A 265 -23.26 7.91 8.84
CA ALA A 265 -22.98 7.25 10.10
C ALA A 265 -21.89 8.00 10.86
N SER A 266 -21.92 7.91 12.19
CA SER A 266 -20.85 8.44 13.02
C SER A 266 -20.60 7.52 14.20
N LYS A 267 -19.32 7.35 14.53
CA LYS A 267 -18.84 6.53 15.65
C LYS A 267 -17.80 7.34 16.41
N THR A 268 -17.98 7.50 17.73
CA THR A 268 -16.99 8.17 18.57
C THR A 268 -16.11 7.13 19.24
N TYR A 269 -14.80 7.27 19.09
CA TYR A 269 -13.81 6.45 19.79
C TYR A 269 -13.19 7.28 20.91
N LEU A 270 -13.32 6.80 22.14
CA LEU A 270 -12.73 7.41 23.32
C LEU A 270 -11.27 6.96 23.43
N TRP A 271 -10.36 7.90 23.59
CA TRP A 271 -8.92 7.69 23.71
C TRP A 271 -8.47 7.93 25.15
N ASP A 272 -7.76 6.97 25.75
CA ASP A 272 -7.30 7.09 27.16
C ASP A 272 -5.84 7.57 27.32
N GLY A 273 -5.10 7.67 26.21
CA GLY A 273 -3.67 7.94 26.18
C GLY A 273 -2.81 6.74 25.79
N THR A 274 -3.41 5.55 25.67
CA THR A 274 -2.72 4.30 25.34
C THR A 274 -3.52 3.40 24.41
N ALA A 275 -4.84 3.48 24.44
CA ALA A 275 -5.75 2.73 23.59
C ALA A 275 -7.02 3.52 23.33
N TYR A 276 -7.81 3.05 22.36
CA TYR A 276 -9.15 3.56 22.10
C TYR A 276 -10.22 2.49 22.27
N ARG A 277 -11.44 2.95 22.58
CA ARG A 277 -12.64 2.10 22.60
C ARG A 277 -13.81 2.82 21.96
N LEU A 278 -14.67 2.08 21.26
CA LEU A 278 -15.92 2.62 20.73
C LEU A 278 -16.81 3.06 21.90
N LYS A 279 -17.29 4.31 21.86
CA LYS A 279 -18.29 4.81 22.80
C LYS A 279 -19.60 4.08 22.53
N GLN A 280 -20.05 3.27 23.48
CA GLN A 280 -21.37 2.66 23.37
C GLN A 280 -22.46 3.74 23.49
N THR A 281 -23.34 3.78 22.50
CA THR A 281 -24.59 4.53 22.57
C THR A 281 -25.56 3.72 23.45
N ARG A 282 -26.09 4.36 24.50
CA ARG A 282 -27.23 3.84 25.27
C ARG A 282 -28.52 4.04 24.49
#